data_AF-A0A8T4P0Q7-F1
#
_entry.id   AF-A0A8T4P0Q7-F1
#
_cell.length_a   1.000
_cell.length_b   1.000
_cell.length_c   1.000
_cell.angle_alpha   90.00
_cell.angle_beta   90.00
_cell.angle_gamma   90.00
#
_symmetry.space_group_name_H-M   'P 1'
#
loop_
_entity.id
_entity.type
_entity.pdbx_description
1 polymer ?
#
loop_
_entity_poly.entity_id
_entity_poly.type
_entity_poly.pdbx_seq_one_letter_code
_entity_poly.pdbx_strand_id
1 'polypeptide(L)'
;MRVVRGYAIISKGDTPKQVGEETFIVPSQSGNGEYKVTINGKCRCTCPDFVERQKDCKHIHAVKLFLGLKEKVMKELVGKEKPNCPYCKGLNIIRFGRRYCKDRVKQRYGCTDCNKRFIEEKDFQKLKGNAKITTLMLDLYFKGISLRKISDHLNQFYDLKINASNILRRIQRYSAIINDYVKTLKPEVSELWRT
;
A
#
# COMPACT_ATOMS: atom_id res chain seq x y z
N MET A 1 -4.93 -23.74 18.47
CA MET A 1 -4.60 -22.32 18.75
C MET A 1 -3.08 -22.06 18.90
N ARG A 2 -2.23 -22.41 17.92
CA ARG A 2 -0.76 -22.13 17.99
C ARG A 2 -0.39 -20.76 17.43
N VAL A 3 -1.11 -20.31 16.40
CA VAL A 3 -0.98 -18.98 15.80
C VAL A 3 -1.22 -17.88 16.85
N VAL A 4 -2.30 -17.99 17.63
CA VAL A 4 -2.64 -17.05 18.72
C VAL A 4 -1.54 -16.98 19.77
N ARG A 5 -0.95 -18.13 20.13
CA ARG A 5 0.17 -18.18 21.08
C ARG A 5 1.46 -17.58 20.49
N GLY A 6 1.68 -17.74 19.19
CA GLY A 6 2.78 -17.07 18.48
C GLY A 6 2.62 -15.55 18.48
N TYR A 7 1.40 -15.05 18.25
CA TYR A 7 1.07 -13.62 18.37
C TYR A 7 1.33 -13.10 19.79
N ALA A 8 0.91 -13.85 20.81
CA ALA A 8 1.11 -13.46 22.21
C ALA A 8 2.60 -13.32 22.62
N ILE A 9 3.53 -14.03 21.97
CA ILE A 9 4.98 -13.83 22.19
C ILE A 9 5.38 -12.44 21.69
N ILE A 10 5.04 -12.10 20.45
CA ILE A 10 5.38 -10.80 19.87
C ILE A 10 4.72 -9.64 20.63
N SER A 11 3.44 -9.77 21.00
CA SER A 11 2.70 -8.71 21.70
C SER A 11 3.17 -8.45 23.12
N LYS A 12 3.87 -9.40 23.76
CA LYS A 12 4.47 -9.20 25.09
C LYS A 12 5.76 -8.35 25.05
N GLY A 13 6.29 -8.05 23.86
CA GLY A 13 7.57 -7.35 23.68
C GLY A 13 8.77 -8.28 23.49
N ASP A 14 8.55 -9.60 23.48
CA ASP A 14 9.59 -10.59 23.23
C ASP A 14 9.89 -10.67 21.72
N THR A 15 10.80 -9.83 21.24
CA THR A 15 11.19 -9.81 19.82
C THR A 15 12.18 -10.92 19.48
N PRO A 16 11.96 -11.69 18.40
CA PRO A 16 12.94 -12.65 17.90
C PRO A 16 14.28 -11.99 17.57
N LYS A 17 15.38 -12.49 18.15
CA LYS A 17 16.74 -12.02 17.86
C LYS A 17 17.25 -12.73 16.60
N GLN A 18 17.61 -11.96 15.57
CA GLN A 18 18.21 -12.51 14.35
C GLN A 18 19.70 -12.74 14.58
N VAL A 19 20.17 -13.99 14.47
CA VAL A 19 21.58 -14.37 14.70
C VAL A 19 22.28 -14.75 13.40
N GLY A 20 21.53 -15.17 12.38
CA GLY A 20 22.03 -15.38 11.01
C GLY A 20 21.01 -14.90 9.98
N GLU A 21 21.30 -15.06 8.69
CA GLU A 21 20.40 -14.64 7.61
C GLU A 21 19.01 -15.28 7.73
N GLU A 22 18.96 -16.56 8.09
CA GLU A 22 17.71 -17.34 8.17
C GLU A 22 17.50 -18.03 9.53
N THR A 23 18.28 -17.63 10.55
CA THR A 23 18.22 -18.20 11.90
C THR A 23 17.85 -17.17 12.96
N PHE A 24 16.81 -17.48 13.73
CA PHE A 24 16.21 -16.62 14.74
C PHE A 24 16.19 -17.32 16.10
N ILE A 25 16.43 -16.56 17.16
CA ILE A 25 16.28 -17.00 18.54
C ILE A 25 15.00 -16.39 19.10
N VAL A 26 14.10 -17.24 19.59
CA VAL A 26 12.80 -16.84 20.15
C VAL A 26 12.75 -17.27 21.61
N PRO A 27 12.51 -16.35 22.56
CA PRO A 27 12.37 -16.71 23.96
C PRO A 27 11.08 -17.51 24.20
N SER A 28 11.11 -18.36 25.22
CA SER A 28 9.94 -19.11 25.64
C SER A 28 8.91 -18.21 26.32
N GLN A 29 7.65 -18.32 25.92
CA GLN A 29 6.51 -17.61 26.55
C GLN A 29 6.39 -17.85 28.07
N SER A 30 6.92 -18.96 28.58
CA SER A 30 6.84 -19.38 29.99
C SER A 30 8.17 -19.22 30.73
N GLY A 31 9.14 -18.48 30.18
CA GLY A 31 10.41 -18.13 30.87
C GLY A 31 11.52 -19.20 30.82
N ASN A 32 11.19 -20.46 30.51
CA ASN A 32 12.21 -21.53 30.44
C ASN A 32 12.85 -21.63 29.06
N GLY A 33 13.91 -20.84 28.84
CA GLY A 33 14.86 -20.99 27.75
C GLY A 33 14.56 -20.24 26.45
N GLU A 34 15.55 -20.25 25.55
CA GLU A 34 15.46 -19.69 24.20
C GLU A 34 15.48 -20.82 23.16
N TYR A 35 14.67 -20.70 22.11
CA TYR A 35 14.59 -21.69 21.03
C TYR A 35 15.13 -21.13 19.71
N LYS A 36 15.90 -21.95 19.01
CA LYS A 36 16.42 -21.63 17.69
C LYS A 36 15.41 -22.05 16.62
N VAL A 37 15.08 -21.12 15.74
CA VAL A 37 14.18 -21.30 14.60
C VAL A 37 14.96 -21.01 13.32
N THR A 38 14.94 -21.96 12.38
CA THR A 38 15.60 -21.83 11.07
C THR A 38 14.54 -21.91 9.97
N ILE A 39 14.59 -20.98 9.01
CA ILE A 39 13.60 -20.82 7.94
C ILE A 39 14.31 -20.92 6.58
N ASN A 40 14.81 -22.11 6.23
CA ASN A 40 15.44 -22.38 4.93
C ASN A 40 14.54 -23.32 4.14
N GLY A 41 13.48 -22.77 3.53
CA GLY A 41 12.42 -23.53 2.84
C GLY A 41 11.51 -24.34 3.79
N LYS A 42 12.07 -25.28 4.56
CA LYS A 42 11.36 -26.01 5.62
C LYS A 42 11.66 -25.39 6.98
N CYS A 43 10.62 -24.91 7.65
CA CYS A 43 10.74 -24.31 8.99
C CYS A 43 11.13 -25.39 10.01
N ARG A 44 12.20 -25.17 10.76
CA ARG A 44 12.63 -26.05 11.86
C ARG A 44 12.75 -25.25 13.14
N CYS A 45 12.33 -25.84 14.25
CA CYS A 45 12.48 -25.24 15.57
C CYS A 45 13.02 -26.27 16.57
N THR A 46 13.89 -25.84 17.48
CA THR A 46 14.44 -26.69 18.54
C THR A 46 13.48 -26.92 19.72
N CYS A 47 12.24 -26.43 19.66
CA CYS A 47 11.30 -26.58 20.76
C CYS A 47 10.69 -28.00 20.83
N PRO A 48 10.34 -28.50 22.03
CA PRO A 48 9.73 -29.83 22.20
C PRO A 48 8.47 -30.05 21.34
N ASP A 49 7.61 -29.03 21.22
CA ASP A 49 6.37 -29.08 20.42
C ASP A 49 6.64 -29.36 18.93
N PHE A 50 7.78 -28.92 18.41
CA PHE A 50 8.18 -29.18 17.03
C PHE A 50 8.80 -30.57 16.86
N VAL A 51 9.63 -31.01 17.83
CA VAL A 51 10.26 -32.33 17.81
C VAL A 51 9.20 -33.43 17.80
N GLU A 52 8.14 -33.29 18.60
CA GLU A 52 7.07 -34.27 18.71
C GLU A 52 6.16 -34.31 17.47
N ARG A 53 5.83 -33.14 16.90
CA ARG A 53 4.76 -33.03 15.88
C ARG A 53 5.23 -32.79 14.46
N GLN A 54 6.46 -32.30 14.27
CA GLN A 54 7.02 -31.86 12.98
C GLN A 54 6.11 -30.89 12.20
N LYS A 55 5.26 -30.14 12.91
CA LYS A 55 4.35 -29.11 12.38
C LYS A 55 4.71 -27.75 12.97
N ASP A 56 4.28 -26.68 12.31
CA ASP A 56 4.54 -25.30 12.75
C ASP A 56 4.13 -25.08 14.22
N CYS A 57 5.14 -24.80 15.05
CA CYS A 57 4.97 -24.51 16.45
C CYS A 57 4.69 -23.01 16.68
N LYS A 58 4.38 -22.63 17.93
CA LYS A 58 4.16 -21.22 18.29
C LYS A 58 5.36 -20.31 17.96
N HIS A 59 6.60 -20.82 18.07
CA HIS A 59 7.82 -20.05 17.77
C HIS A 59 7.99 -19.81 16.27
N ILE A 60 7.68 -20.81 15.43
CA ILE A 60 7.68 -20.64 13.97
C ILE A 60 6.65 -19.58 13.56
N HIS A 61 5.44 -19.62 14.15
CA HIS A 61 4.43 -18.59 13.89
C HIS A 61 4.87 -17.19 14.37
N ALA A 62 5.56 -17.09 15.51
CA ALA A 62 6.08 -15.81 16.01
C ALA A 62 7.12 -15.21 15.04
N VAL A 63 8.05 -16.02 14.52
CA VAL A 63 9.06 -15.54 13.54
C VAL A 63 8.41 -15.16 12.21
N LYS A 64 7.47 -15.96 11.70
CA LYS A 64 6.71 -15.62 10.48
C LYS A 64 5.98 -14.28 10.63
N LEU A 65 5.33 -14.04 11.78
CA LEU A 65 4.68 -12.77 12.07
C LEU A 65 5.69 -11.62 12.13
N PHE A 66 6.81 -11.81 12.81
CA PHE A 66 7.87 -10.82 12.94
C PHE A 66 8.45 -10.41 11.57
N LEU A 67 8.74 -11.38 10.70
CA LEU A 67 9.20 -11.13 9.34
C LEU A 67 8.17 -10.36 8.51
N GLY A 68 6.88 -10.75 8.57
CA GLY A 68 5.82 -10.04 7.86
C GLY A 68 5.60 -8.61 8.36
N LEU A 69 5.74 -8.38 9.67
CA LEU A 69 5.69 -7.03 10.24
C LEU A 69 6.90 -6.20 9.82
N LYS A 70 8.12 -6.78 9.87
CA LYS A 70 9.35 -6.13 9.42
C LYS A 70 9.24 -5.71 7.95
N GLU A 71 8.71 -6.56 7.08
CA GLU A 71 8.51 -6.22 5.67
C GLU A 71 7.52 -5.06 5.47
N LYS A 72 6.38 -5.07 6.16
CA LYS A 72 5.39 -3.97 6.08
C LYS A 72 5.97 -2.65 6.59
N VAL A 73 6.65 -2.68 7.73
CA VAL A 73 7.30 -1.49 8.30
C VAL A 73 8.41 -0.99 7.36
N MET A 74 9.21 -1.87 6.77
CA MET A 74 10.23 -1.47 5.80
C MET A 74 9.61 -0.84 4.54
N LYS A 75 8.50 -1.39 4.03
CA LYS A 75 7.74 -0.78 2.92
C LYS A 75 7.19 0.60 3.29
N GLU A 76 6.70 0.80 4.51
CA GLU A 76 6.20 2.09 4.98
C GLU A 76 7.32 3.12 5.21
N LEU A 77 8.47 2.70 5.77
CA LEU A 77 9.62 3.58 6.02
C LEU A 77 10.38 3.98 4.75
N VAL A 78 10.46 3.08 3.76
CA VAL A 78 11.00 3.37 2.42
C VAL A 78 10.00 4.19 1.58
N GLY A 79 8.79 4.42 2.09
CA GLY A 79 7.63 5.04 1.45
C GLY A 79 7.72 6.54 1.12
N LYS A 80 8.86 7.02 0.62
CA LYS A 80 8.93 8.14 -0.33
C LYS A 80 10.02 7.83 -1.35
N GLU A 81 9.68 7.02 -2.35
CA GLU A 81 10.49 6.94 -3.57
C GLU A 81 10.77 8.37 -4.04
N LYS A 82 12.03 8.69 -4.32
CA LYS A 82 12.37 10.00 -4.90
C LYS A 82 11.50 10.14 -6.14
N PRO A 83 10.80 11.27 -6.33
CA PRO A 83 9.96 11.43 -7.50
C PRO A 83 10.81 11.26 -8.75
N ASN A 84 10.24 10.73 -9.83
CA ASN A 84 10.88 10.70 -11.14
C ASN A 84 10.42 11.90 -11.95
N CYS A 85 11.27 12.43 -12.84
CA CYS A 85 10.89 13.56 -13.66
C CYS A 85 9.75 13.17 -14.63
N PRO A 86 8.60 13.87 -14.67
CA PRO A 86 7.51 13.54 -15.58
C PRO A 86 7.86 13.77 -17.06
N TYR A 87 8.92 14.54 -17.36
CA TYR A 87 9.29 14.91 -18.72
C TYR A 87 10.37 14.00 -19.31
N CYS A 88 11.49 13.82 -18.61
CA CYS A 88 12.62 13.01 -19.08
C CYS A 88 12.75 11.65 -18.38
N LYS A 89 11.90 11.35 -17.38
CA LYS A 89 11.96 10.13 -16.54
C LYS A 89 13.28 9.94 -15.76
N GLY A 90 14.18 10.93 -15.75
CA GLY A 90 15.41 10.91 -14.97
C GLY A 90 15.18 10.87 -13.45
N LEU A 91 16.17 10.32 -12.75
CA LEU A 91 16.21 10.15 -11.29
C LEU A 91 16.92 11.30 -10.56
N ASN A 92 17.61 12.18 -11.32
CA ASN A 92 18.38 13.28 -10.76
C ASN A 92 17.46 14.46 -10.45
N ILE A 93 16.93 14.47 -9.23
CA ILE A 93 15.91 15.42 -8.78
C ILE A 93 16.32 16.12 -7.50
N ILE A 94 16.26 17.44 -7.55
CA ILE A 94 16.55 18.33 -6.44
C ILE A 94 15.25 18.94 -5.89
N ARG A 95 15.24 19.21 -4.57
CA ARG A 95 14.16 19.99 -3.95
C ARG A 95 14.31 21.45 -4.33
N PHE A 96 13.26 22.03 -4.93
CA PHE A 96 13.28 23.39 -5.48
C PHE A 96 12.17 24.26 -4.88
N GLY A 97 12.30 24.62 -3.61
CA GLY A 97 11.34 25.49 -2.91
C GLY A 97 9.93 24.90 -2.75
N ARG A 98 8.95 25.75 -2.44
CA ARG A 98 7.57 25.34 -2.12
C ARG A 98 6.54 26.14 -2.94
N ARG A 99 5.41 25.51 -3.26
CA ARG A 99 4.22 26.15 -3.84
C ARG A 99 3.15 26.27 -2.77
N TYR A 100 2.72 27.50 -2.51
CA TYR A 100 1.61 27.77 -1.62
C TYR A 100 0.30 27.68 -2.40
N CYS A 101 -0.59 26.79 -1.99
CA CYS A 101 -1.99 26.77 -2.41
C CYS A 101 -2.86 27.24 -1.24
N LYS A 102 -4.11 27.60 -1.50
CA LYS A 102 -5.06 28.06 -0.47
C LYS A 102 -5.14 27.11 0.73
N ASP A 103 -5.16 25.79 0.47
CA ASP A 103 -5.41 24.79 1.50
C ASP A 103 -4.16 23.98 1.89
N ARG A 104 -3.05 24.11 1.15
CA ARG A 104 -1.87 23.24 1.35
C ARG A 104 -0.60 23.77 0.68
N VAL A 105 0.52 23.55 1.35
CA VAL A 105 1.87 23.84 0.83
C VAL A 105 2.41 22.58 0.15
N LYS A 106 2.72 22.68 -1.15
CA LYS A 106 3.24 21.57 -1.95
C LYS A 106 4.73 21.75 -2.21
N GLN A 107 5.51 20.68 -2.09
CA GLN A 107 6.92 20.70 -2.46
C GLN A 107 7.08 20.81 -3.98
N ARG A 108 7.98 21.68 -4.43
CA ARG A 108 8.39 21.75 -5.83
C ARG A 108 9.72 21.02 -6.00
N TYR A 109 9.86 20.35 -7.13
CA TYR A 109 11.06 19.62 -7.51
C TYR A 109 11.60 20.16 -8.84
N GLY A 110 12.92 20.17 -8.98
CA GLY A 110 13.62 20.47 -10.22
C GLY A 110 14.39 19.24 -10.69
N CYS A 111 14.30 18.90 -11.97
CA CYS A 111 15.15 17.87 -12.56
C CYS A 111 16.41 18.53 -13.13
N THR A 112 17.59 18.00 -12.81
CA THR A 112 18.86 18.53 -13.32
C THR A 112 19.11 18.14 -14.79
N ASP A 113 18.57 16.99 -15.23
CA ASP A 113 18.80 16.49 -16.59
C ASP A 113 18.02 17.31 -17.65
N CYS A 114 16.82 17.80 -17.31
CA CYS A 114 15.98 18.56 -18.25
C CYS A 114 15.67 19.99 -17.80
N ASN A 115 16.18 20.42 -16.65
CA ASN A 115 15.93 21.73 -16.02
C ASN A 115 14.45 22.12 -15.85
N LYS A 116 13.52 21.18 -16.02
CA LYS A 116 12.08 21.42 -15.81
C LYS A 116 11.71 21.24 -14.34
N ARG A 117 10.72 22.03 -13.91
CA ARG A 117 10.18 22.04 -12.55
C ARG A 117 8.81 21.37 -12.52
N PHE A 118 8.54 20.59 -11.48
CA PHE A 118 7.28 19.88 -11.34
C PHE A 118 6.89 19.66 -9.87
N ILE A 119 5.70 19.10 -9.67
CA ILE A 119 5.14 18.73 -8.35
C ILE A 119 4.86 17.23 -8.40
N GLU A 120 5.13 16.52 -7.30
CA GLU A 120 5.09 15.06 -7.17
C GLU A 120 3.74 14.42 -7.53
N GLU A 121 2.62 15.10 -7.30
CA GLU A 121 1.30 14.62 -7.70
C GLU A 121 1.10 14.72 -9.23
N LYS A 122 1.59 13.72 -9.97
CA LYS A 122 1.42 13.60 -11.43
C LYS A 122 -0.04 13.41 -11.83
N ASP A 123 -0.75 12.49 -11.17
CA ASP A 123 -2.09 12.06 -11.62
C ASP A 123 -3.22 12.99 -11.15
N PHE A 124 -2.97 13.78 -10.10
CA PHE A 124 -3.95 14.72 -9.51
C PHE A 124 -3.52 16.18 -9.66
N GLN A 125 -2.61 16.47 -10.60
CA GLN A 125 -2.15 17.82 -10.83
C GLN A 125 -3.32 18.75 -11.19
N LYS A 126 -3.41 19.89 -10.50
CA LYS A 126 -4.47 20.91 -10.66
C LYS A 126 -5.89 20.44 -10.29
N LEU A 127 -6.06 19.25 -9.68
CA LEU A 127 -7.35 18.80 -9.16
C LEU A 127 -7.52 19.20 -7.69
N LYS A 128 -8.71 19.69 -7.34
CA LYS A 128 -9.17 19.80 -5.94
C LYS A 128 -9.47 18.40 -5.40
N GLY A 129 -8.97 18.08 -4.22
CA GLY A 129 -9.12 16.76 -3.59
C GLY A 129 -7.92 15.84 -3.76
N ASN A 130 -8.07 14.63 -3.23
CA ASN A 130 -7.06 13.56 -3.24
C ASN A 130 -7.53 12.42 -4.16
N ALA A 131 -6.65 11.44 -4.43
CA ALA A 131 -7.00 10.24 -5.20
C ALA A 131 -8.30 9.58 -4.74
N LYS A 132 -8.47 9.46 -3.42
CA LYS A 132 -9.66 8.89 -2.77
C LYS A 132 -10.97 9.58 -3.20
N ILE A 133 -10.98 10.90 -3.32
CA ILE A 133 -12.16 11.68 -3.71
C ILE A 133 -12.52 11.44 -5.18
N THR A 134 -11.51 11.29 -6.04
CA THR A 134 -11.73 10.94 -7.45
C THR A 134 -12.30 9.52 -7.59
N THR A 135 -11.78 8.56 -6.84
CA THR A 135 -12.32 7.18 -6.83
C THR A 135 -13.75 7.16 -6.32
N LEU A 136 -14.04 7.84 -5.22
CA LEU A 136 -15.40 7.96 -4.67
C LEU A 136 -16.36 8.59 -5.69
N MET A 137 -15.93 9.65 -6.37
CA MET A 137 -16.72 10.29 -7.42
C MET A 137 -17.09 9.32 -8.55
N LEU A 138 -16.14 8.49 -9.00
CA LEU A 138 -16.38 7.48 -10.02
C LEU A 138 -17.33 6.38 -9.53
N ASP A 139 -17.13 5.89 -8.31
CA ASP A 139 -18.01 4.89 -7.67
C ASP A 139 -19.46 5.39 -7.58
N LEU A 140 -19.67 6.61 -7.09
CA LEU A 140 -21.00 7.21 -7.00
C LEU A 140 -21.65 7.39 -8.38
N TYR A 141 -20.85 7.74 -9.40
CA TYR A 141 -21.33 7.85 -10.77
C TYR A 141 -21.76 6.50 -11.35
N PHE A 142 -20.96 5.45 -11.19
CA PHE A 142 -21.32 4.10 -11.65
C PHE A 142 -22.51 3.51 -10.89
N LYS A 143 -22.76 3.94 -9.65
CA LYS A 143 -23.99 3.65 -8.90
C LYS A 143 -25.24 4.41 -9.41
N GLY A 144 -25.10 5.28 -10.42
CA GLY A 144 -26.22 6.00 -11.03
C GLY A 144 -26.62 7.28 -10.30
N ILE A 145 -25.78 7.80 -9.40
CA ILE A 145 -26.09 9.04 -8.68
C ILE A 145 -25.86 10.24 -9.60
N SER A 146 -26.79 11.21 -9.57
CA SER A 146 -26.67 12.41 -10.41
C SER A 146 -25.48 13.28 -10.00
N LEU A 147 -24.85 13.95 -10.97
CA LEU A 147 -23.66 14.79 -10.74
C LEU A 147 -23.86 15.87 -9.68
N ARG A 148 -25.08 16.42 -9.57
CA ARG A 148 -25.44 17.41 -8.54
C ARG A 148 -25.44 16.77 -7.15
N LYS A 149 -26.07 15.59 -6.99
CA LYS A 149 -26.04 14.82 -5.74
C LYS A 149 -24.61 14.40 -5.35
N ILE A 150 -23.76 14.08 -6.34
CA ILE A 150 -22.33 13.80 -6.09
C ILE A 150 -21.62 15.05 -5.57
N SER A 151 -21.85 16.22 -6.18
CA SER A 151 -21.33 17.50 -5.69
C SER A 151 -21.77 17.78 -4.25
N ASP A 152 -23.06 17.59 -3.96
CA ASP A 152 -23.63 17.82 -2.63
C ASP A 152 -23.03 16.86 -1.60
N HIS A 153 -22.89 15.58 -1.94
CA HIS A 153 -22.24 14.57 -1.10
C HIS A 153 -20.78 14.94 -0.80
N LEU A 154 -20.02 15.39 -1.80
CA LEU A 154 -18.63 15.81 -1.60
C LEU A 154 -18.52 17.07 -0.73
N ASN A 155 -19.49 17.97 -0.83
CA ASN A 155 -19.56 19.14 0.04
C ASN A 155 -19.93 18.75 1.49
N GLN A 156 -20.89 17.84 1.68
CA GLN A 156 -21.35 17.42 3.01
C GLN A 156 -20.30 16.63 3.80
N PHE A 157 -19.64 15.66 3.16
CA PHE A 157 -18.73 14.73 3.86
C PHE A 157 -17.28 15.20 3.88
N TYR A 158 -16.87 16.03 2.91
CA TYR A 158 -15.46 16.40 2.74
C TYR A 158 -15.23 17.92 2.68
N ASP A 159 -16.26 18.75 2.85
CA ASP A 159 -16.22 20.23 2.70
C ASP A 159 -15.60 20.66 1.34
N LEU A 160 -15.81 19.85 0.30
CA LEU A 160 -15.26 20.08 -1.03
C LEU A 160 -16.33 20.56 -2.00
N LYS A 161 -16.38 21.88 -2.17
CA LYS A 161 -17.22 22.53 -3.19
C LYS A 161 -16.63 22.33 -4.60
N ILE A 162 -17.17 21.34 -5.32
CA ILE A 162 -16.81 21.03 -6.71
C ILE A 162 -18.06 21.16 -7.58
N ASN A 163 -18.04 22.07 -8.55
CA ASN A 163 -19.14 22.21 -9.51
C ASN A 163 -19.36 20.90 -10.30
N ALA A 164 -20.62 20.48 -10.47
CA ALA A 164 -21.04 19.32 -11.26
C ALA A 164 -20.38 19.22 -12.65
N SER A 165 -20.11 20.35 -13.33
CA SER A 165 -19.38 20.33 -14.62
C SER A 165 -17.92 19.87 -14.46
N ASN A 166 -17.26 20.21 -13.34
CA ASN A 166 -15.92 19.71 -13.05
C ASN A 166 -15.94 18.21 -12.70
N ILE A 167 -17.02 17.74 -12.06
CA ILE A 167 -17.24 16.32 -11.77
C ILE A 167 -17.36 15.55 -13.08
N LEU A 168 -18.19 16.01 -14.01
CA LEU A 168 -18.35 15.40 -15.33
C LEU A 168 -17.01 15.31 -16.10
N ARG A 169 -16.26 16.41 -16.16
CA ARG A 169 -14.94 16.44 -16.83
C ARG A 169 -13.96 15.42 -16.24
N ARG A 170 -14.01 15.20 -14.92
CA ARG A 170 -13.18 14.17 -14.26
C ARG A 170 -13.65 12.78 -14.65
N ILE A 171 -14.94 12.52 -14.57
CA ILE A 171 -15.52 11.22 -14.93
C ILE A 171 -15.17 10.86 -16.36
N GLN A 172 -15.36 11.77 -17.32
CA GLN A 172 -14.99 11.55 -18.72
C GLN A 172 -13.50 11.24 -18.89
N ARG A 173 -12.62 12.02 -18.25
CA ARG A 173 -11.16 11.80 -18.31
C ARG A 173 -10.78 10.42 -17.80
N TYR A 174 -11.29 10.02 -16.63
CA TYR A 174 -10.91 8.73 -16.02
C TYR A 174 -11.61 7.54 -16.67
N SER A 175 -12.84 7.72 -17.16
CA SER A 175 -13.55 6.69 -17.95
C SER A 175 -12.81 6.39 -19.25
N ALA A 176 -12.21 7.37 -19.91
CA ALA A 176 -11.36 7.14 -21.09
C ALA A 176 -10.16 6.24 -20.75
N ILE A 177 -9.46 6.52 -19.64
CA ILE A 177 -8.32 5.71 -19.18
C ILE A 177 -8.77 4.27 -18.87
N ILE A 178 -9.90 4.11 -18.18
CA ILE A 178 -10.45 2.78 -17.87
C ILE A 178 -10.83 2.04 -19.15
N ASN A 179 -11.47 2.70 -20.12
CA ASN A 179 -11.84 2.08 -21.39
C ASN A 179 -10.61 1.62 -22.18
N ASP A 180 -9.54 2.40 -22.21
CA ASP A 180 -8.31 1.99 -22.87
C ASP A 180 -7.65 0.80 -22.17
N TYR A 181 -7.73 0.73 -20.85
CA TYR A 181 -7.29 -0.44 -20.10
C TYR A 181 -8.16 -1.67 -20.38
N VAL A 182 -9.49 -1.53 -20.36
CA VAL A 182 -10.42 -2.64 -20.62
C VAL A 182 -10.23 -3.24 -22.02
N LYS A 183 -9.91 -2.43 -23.03
CA LYS A 183 -9.57 -2.94 -24.38
C LYS A 183 -8.36 -3.88 -24.41
N THR A 184 -7.42 -3.73 -23.47
CA THR A 184 -6.24 -4.61 -23.40
C THR A 184 -6.54 -5.97 -22.77
N LEU A 185 -7.66 -6.08 -22.04
CA LEU A 185 -8.08 -7.32 -21.40
C LEU A 185 -8.74 -8.23 -22.43
N LYS A 186 -8.14 -9.39 -22.67
CA LYS A 186 -8.79 -10.49 -23.40
C LYS A 186 -9.61 -11.30 -22.39
N PRO A 187 -10.93 -11.42 -22.55
CA PRO A 187 -11.72 -12.25 -21.66
C PRO A 187 -11.37 -13.73 -21.89
N GLU A 188 -11.13 -14.46 -20.81
CA GLU A 188 -11.12 -15.92 -20.85
C GLU A 188 -12.57 -16.41 -20.88
N VAL A 189 -13.07 -16.69 -22.09
CA VAL A 189 -14.41 -17.25 -22.28
C VAL A 189 -14.28 -18.76 -22.34
N SER A 190 -15.03 -19.48 -21.49
CA SER A 190 -15.18 -20.92 -21.62
C SER A 190 -16.06 -21.26 -22.83
N GLU A 191 -15.70 -22.30 -23.58
CA GLU A 191 -16.39 -22.72 -24.82
C GLU A 191 -17.87 -23.14 -24.62
N LEU A 192 -18.29 -23.40 -23.38
CA LEU A 192 -19.64 -23.86 -23.07
C LEU A 192 -20.54 -22.69 -22.66
N TRP A 193 -21.32 -22.19 -23.61
CA TRP A 193 -22.50 -21.40 -23.31
C TRP A 193 -23.57 -22.34 -22.73
N ARG A 194 -24.04 -22.12 -21.50
CA ARG A 194 -25.24 -22.81 -21.01
C ARG A 194 -26.45 -22.16 -21.69
N THR A 195 -27.08 -22.89 -22.58
CA THR A 195 -28.43 -22.65 -23.08
C THR A 195 -29.47 -22.88 -22.00
#